data_AF-A0A7C5QGX2-F1
#
_entry.id   AF-A0A7C5QGX2-F1
#
_cell.length_a   1.000
_cell.length_b   1.000
_cell.length_c   1.000
_cell.angle_alpha   90.00
_cell.angle_beta   90.00
_cell.angle_gamma   90.00
#
_symmetry.space_group_name_H-M   'P 1'
#
loop_
_entity.id
_entity.type
_entity.pdbx_description
1 polymer ?
#
loop_
_entity_poly.entity_id
_entity_poly.type
_entity_poly.pdbx_seq_one_letter_code
_entity_poly.pdbx_strand_id
1 'polypeptide(L)'
;MIRPIRPIRSILLLLLLAPSVVFAATLVTSSVDGGGGRSGSGACTNDAVIGAIGGIVTVTDTTVRHGYAGQLAEAVSLVATGVPAQINQGATSQLSGTATLNDDTVTPLNGAEIAWSDVFYPFQAVDGNGLLTAVTHVYSVASGNVNGHYSDASGVATVQVLGPYAGSTIPDWWFIQYFGPAPNPAAAPENDATGTGQNNLFKYVAGLDPTNAASVFRLRIERVDGQPNQKNLVFSPRWPDRIYTPMYRTNLLSGTWQVLSATNITDNGTERTVTDLNATESNKFYRIQISLP
;
A
#
# COMPACT_ATOMS: atom_id res chain seq x y z
N MET A 1 -41.02 -93.60 7.70
CA MET A 1 -40.97 -93.08 9.08
C MET A 1 -40.74 -91.57 8.98
N ILE A 2 -41.84 -90.81 9.00
CA ILE A 2 -41.93 -89.40 8.61
C ILE A 2 -41.56 -88.54 9.84
N ARG A 3 -40.51 -87.73 9.75
CA ARG A 3 -40.12 -86.79 10.81
C ARG A 3 -40.78 -85.42 10.59
N PRO A 4 -41.31 -84.78 11.64
CA PRO A 4 -42.18 -83.61 11.54
C PRO A 4 -41.42 -82.29 11.32
N ILE A 5 -42.07 -81.43 10.53
CA ILE A 5 -41.72 -80.02 10.23
C ILE A 5 -41.87 -79.18 11.51
N ARG A 6 -40.85 -78.39 11.87
CA ARG A 6 -40.91 -77.41 12.96
C ARG A 6 -41.31 -76.02 12.42
N PRO A 7 -42.12 -75.24 13.15
CA PRO A 7 -42.71 -74.00 12.65
C PRO A 7 -41.74 -72.82 12.59
N ILE A 8 -41.92 -72.00 11.56
CA ILE A 8 -41.26 -70.70 11.32
C ILE A 8 -41.67 -69.73 12.43
N ARG A 9 -40.71 -69.16 13.17
CA ARG A 9 -40.92 -68.04 14.07
C ARG A 9 -40.68 -66.73 13.31
N SER A 10 -41.74 -66.03 12.97
CA SER A 10 -41.70 -64.63 12.52
C SER A 10 -41.24 -63.74 13.68
N ILE A 11 -40.15 -63.00 13.47
CA ILE A 11 -39.71 -61.93 14.38
C ILE A 11 -40.46 -60.67 13.95
N LEU A 12 -41.41 -60.23 14.79
CA LEU A 12 -42.11 -58.97 14.68
C LEU A 12 -41.19 -57.86 15.22
N LEU A 13 -40.79 -56.92 14.37
CA LEU A 13 -40.03 -55.73 14.76
C LEU A 13 -41.00 -54.74 15.43
N LEU A 14 -40.95 -54.64 16.76
CA LEU A 14 -41.75 -53.69 17.55
C LEU A 14 -41.06 -52.32 17.53
N LEU A 15 -41.62 -51.37 16.78
CA LEU A 15 -41.20 -49.97 16.80
C LEU A 15 -41.64 -49.34 18.13
N LEU A 16 -40.73 -49.11 19.08
CA LEU A 16 -41.01 -48.28 20.25
C LEU A 16 -41.04 -46.81 19.81
N LEU A 17 -42.23 -46.23 19.69
CA LEU A 17 -42.40 -44.77 19.74
C LEU A 17 -42.10 -44.30 21.17
N ALA A 18 -40.98 -43.62 21.37
CA ALA A 18 -40.79 -42.81 22.57
C ALA A 18 -41.79 -41.64 22.54
N PRO A 19 -42.55 -41.36 23.60
CA PRO A 19 -43.35 -40.14 23.65
C PRO A 19 -42.40 -38.95 23.74
N SER A 20 -42.37 -38.13 22.70
CA SER A 20 -41.81 -36.78 22.79
C SER A 20 -42.65 -36.02 23.81
N VAL A 21 -42.12 -35.84 25.02
CA VAL A 21 -42.74 -34.97 26.03
C VAL A 21 -42.57 -33.54 25.52
N VAL A 22 -43.59 -33.02 24.84
CA VAL A 22 -43.70 -31.59 24.58
C VAL A 22 -43.97 -30.94 25.92
N PHE A 23 -42.95 -30.32 26.53
CA PHE A 23 -43.19 -29.38 27.61
C PHE A 23 -43.90 -28.16 27.01
N ALA A 24 -45.23 -28.15 27.07
CA ALA A 24 -45.97 -26.92 26.95
C ALA A 24 -45.59 -26.07 28.17
N ALA A 25 -44.70 -25.09 27.98
CA ALA A 25 -44.48 -24.07 29.00
C ALA A 25 -45.78 -23.27 29.14
N THR A 26 -46.59 -23.60 30.14
CA THR A 26 -47.75 -22.80 30.50
C THR A 26 -47.23 -21.47 31.05
N LEU A 27 -47.22 -20.44 30.22
CA LEU A 27 -46.92 -19.09 30.67
C LEU A 27 -48.10 -18.61 31.52
N VAL A 28 -47.88 -18.42 32.83
CA VAL A 28 -48.91 -17.87 33.72
C VAL A 28 -49.11 -16.41 33.33
N THR A 29 -50.27 -16.08 32.78
CA THR A 29 -50.63 -14.70 32.44
C THR A 29 -50.84 -13.91 33.72
N SER A 30 -49.96 -12.96 34.02
CA SER A 30 -50.15 -11.96 35.08
C SER A 30 -50.51 -10.61 34.47
N SER A 31 -51.44 -9.88 35.10
CA SER A 31 -51.68 -8.47 34.77
C SER A 31 -50.54 -7.61 35.30
N VAL A 32 -49.89 -6.83 34.43
CA VAL A 32 -48.84 -5.88 34.81
C VAL A 32 -49.50 -4.52 35.03
N ASP A 33 -49.19 -3.84 36.13
CA ASP A 33 -49.60 -2.45 36.39
C ASP A 33 -48.37 -1.52 36.45
N GLY A 34 -48.55 -0.25 36.82
CA GLY A 34 -47.48 0.72 36.94
C GLY A 34 -46.43 0.42 38.04
N GLY A 35 -46.68 -0.58 38.91
CA GLY A 35 -45.73 -1.05 39.91
C GLY A 35 -44.83 -2.20 39.45
N GLY A 36 -45.16 -2.82 38.31
CA GLY A 36 -44.38 -3.89 37.68
C GLY A 36 -44.83 -5.28 38.09
N GLY A 37 -44.46 -6.28 37.29
CA GLY A 37 -44.83 -7.68 37.47
C GLY A 37 -43.73 -8.62 36.96
N ARG A 38 -43.52 -9.70 37.71
CA ARG A 38 -42.62 -10.80 37.35
C ARG A 38 -43.43 -11.99 36.90
N SER A 39 -43.14 -12.50 35.72
CA SER A 39 -43.66 -13.78 35.21
C SER A 39 -42.48 -14.71 34.89
N GLY A 40 -42.64 -16.02 35.01
CA GLY A 40 -41.53 -16.94 34.76
C GLY A 40 -41.96 -18.39 34.59
N SER A 41 -41.03 -19.17 34.06
CA SER A 41 -41.08 -20.63 33.95
C SER A 41 -39.74 -21.22 34.42
N GLY A 42 -39.60 -22.54 34.43
CA GLY A 42 -38.33 -23.19 34.83
C GLY A 42 -37.11 -22.81 33.97
N ALA A 43 -37.31 -22.19 32.81
CA ALA A 43 -36.24 -21.82 31.88
C ALA A 43 -36.08 -20.30 31.67
N CYS A 44 -37.02 -19.47 32.14
CA CYS A 44 -36.97 -18.03 31.90
C CYS A 44 -37.72 -17.25 32.98
N THR A 45 -37.22 -16.05 33.28
CA THR A 45 -37.91 -15.05 34.10
C THR A 45 -38.02 -13.76 33.30
N ASN A 46 -39.19 -13.15 33.34
CA ASN A 46 -39.53 -11.89 32.68
C ASN A 46 -40.05 -10.91 33.73
N ASP A 47 -39.32 -9.83 33.93
CA ASP A 47 -39.75 -8.70 34.75
C ASP A 47 -40.19 -7.55 33.82
N ALA A 48 -41.45 -7.11 33.93
CA ALA A 48 -42.01 -6.04 33.09
C ALA A 48 -42.80 -5.01 33.92
N VAL A 49 -42.83 -3.74 33.49
CA VAL A 49 -43.66 -2.68 34.10
C VAL A 49 -44.32 -1.84 33.01
N ILE A 50 -45.57 -1.41 33.20
CA ILE A 50 -46.24 -0.52 32.24
C ILE A 50 -45.58 0.86 32.31
N GLY A 51 -44.91 1.25 31.24
CA GLY A 51 -44.26 2.55 31.10
C GLY A 51 -42.73 2.54 31.06
N ALA A 52 -42.07 1.38 31.22
CA ALA A 52 -40.64 1.26 31.01
C ALA A 52 -40.31 0.68 29.63
N ILE A 53 -39.33 1.31 28.96
CA ILE A 53 -38.74 0.86 27.70
C ILE A 53 -37.74 -0.27 28.05
N GLY A 54 -38.25 -1.49 28.25
CA GLY A 54 -37.43 -2.70 28.37
C GLY A 54 -37.71 -3.53 29.63
N GLY A 55 -38.26 -4.73 29.44
CA GLY A 55 -38.28 -5.77 30.47
C GLY A 55 -36.92 -6.47 30.55
N ILE A 56 -36.49 -6.84 31.76
CA ILE A 56 -35.25 -7.59 31.96
C ILE A 56 -35.56 -9.07 31.76
N VAL A 57 -34.90 -9.69 30.79
CA VAL A 57 -34.92 -11.15 30.59
C VAL A 57 -33.52 -11.65 30.93
N THR A 58 -33.42 -12.47 31.98
CA THR A 58 -32.14 -13.07 32.39
C THR A 58 -32.04 -14.45 31.76
N VAL A 59 -31.22 -14.55 30.71
CA VAL A 59 -30.72 -15.79 30.12
C VAL A 59 -29.22 -15.65 29.93
N THR A 60 -28.48 -16.76 29.93
CA THR A 60 -27.04 -16.75 29.63
C THR A 60 -26.84 -16.30 28.18
N ASP A 61 -26.30 -15.08 28.01
CA ASP A 61 -25.98 -14.36 26.76
C ASP A 61 -27.12 -13.58 26.07
N THR A 62 -27.38 -12.33 26.51
CA THR A 62 -27.99 -11.31 25.64
C THR A 62 -27.43 -9.90 25.88
N THR A 63 -27.26 -9.13 24.81
CA THR A 63 -27.10 -7.66 24.79
C THR A 63 -28.36 -7.03 24.16
N VAL A 64 -28.97 -6.04 24.81
CA VAL A 64 -30.36 -5.60 24.57
C VAL A 64 -30.49 -4.52 23.49
N ARG A 65 -31.51 -4.64 22.61
CA ARG A 65 -32.12 -3.56 21.81
C ARG A 65 -33.65 -3.60 21.96
N HIS A 66 -34.30 -2.44 21.85
CA HIS A 66 -35.75 -2.30 22.09
C HIS A 66 -36.60 -3.07 21.06
N GLY A 67 -37.40 -4.03 21.52
CA GLY A 67 -38.52 -4.61 20.75
C GLY A 67 -38.37 -6.04 20.23
N TYR A 68 -37.21 -6.68 20.33
CA TYR A 68 -37.02 -8.06 19.83
C TYR A 68 -36.09 -8.88 20.75
N ALA A 69 -36.51 -10.10 21.10
CA ALA A 69 -35.65 -11.08 21.76
C ALA A 69 -34.93 -11.93 20.68
N GLY A 70 -33.66 -11.63 20.43
CA GLY A 70 -32.78 -12.41 19.55
C GLY A 70 -32.75 -11.92 18.11
N GLN A 71 -31.71 -11.15 17.76
CA GLN A 71 -31.24 -11.02 16.39
C GLN A 71 -29.71 -10.94 16.42
N LEU A 72 -29.04 -11.82 15.68
CA LEU A 72 -27.61 -11.69 15.39
C LEU A 72 -27.47 -10.47 14.48
N ALA A 73 -26.78 -9.42 14.92
CA ALA A 73 -26.51 -8.29 14.03
C ALA A 73 -25.52 -8.75 12.97
N GLU A 74 -25.93 -8.69 11.70
CA GLU A 74 -25.14 -9.17 10.55
C GLU A 74 -24.33 -8.00 10.00
N ALA A 75 -23.05 -8.24 9.73
CA ALA A 75 -22.20 -7.25 9.08
C ALA A 75 -22.54 -7.19 7.58
N VAL A 76 -22.94 -6.01 7.10
CA VAL A 76 -23.29 -5.75 5.70
C VAL A 76 -22.07 -5.29 4.91
N SER A 77 -21.14 -4.56 5.55
CA SER A 77 -19.90 -4.13 4.93
C SER A 77 -18.76 -4.10 5.92
N LEU A 78 -17.54 -4.25 5.40
CA LEU A 78 -16.30 -4.11 6.15
C LEU A 78 -15.38 -3.13 5.41
N VAL A 79 -14.96 -2.08 6.10
CA VAL A 79 -13.88 -1.20 5.64
C VAL A 79 -12.64 -1.57 6.42
N ALA A 80 -11.65 -2.14 5.73
CA ALA A 80 -10.38 -2.52 6.33
C ALA A 80 -9.31 -1.46 6.02
N THR A 81 -8.43 -1.20 6.99
CA THR A 81 -7.37 -0.19 6.87
C THR A 81 -6.10 -0.66 7.56
N GLY A 82 -4.94 -0.17 7.09
CA GLY A 82 -3.65 -0.38 7.74
C GLY A 82 -3.08 0.93 8.24
N VAL A 83 -2.58 0.93 9.48
CA VAL A 83 -1.94 2.09 10.09
C VAL A 83 -0.54 1.69 10.60
N PRO A 84 0.54 2.33 10.11
CA PRO A 84 0.56 3.35 9.06
C PRO A 84 0.26 2.76 7.67
N ALA A 85 -0.34 3.59 6.80
CA ALA A 85 -0.68 3.19 5.41
C ALA A 85 0.54 3.11 4.48
N GLN A 86 1.68 3.66 4.90
CA GLN A 86 2.97 3.53 4.25
C GLN A 86 3.99 3.04 5.27
N ILE A 87 4.72 1.99 4.92
CA ILE A 87 5.76 1.37 5.76
C ILE A 87 7.02 1.18 4.93
N ASN A 88 8.18 1.18 5.58
CA ASN A 88 9.43 0.79 4.93
C ASN A 88 9.48 -0.74 4.75
N GLN A 89 10.38 -1.21 3.88
CA GLN A 89 10.68 -2.65 3.76
C GLN A 89 11.00 -3.29 5.13
N GLY A 90 10.47 -4.50 5.36
CA GLY A 90 10.61 -5.23 6.62
C GLY A 90 9.89 -4.63 7.83
N ALA A 91 9.23 -3.47 7.69
CA ALA A 91 8.42 -2.88 8.76
C ALA A 91 7.01 -3.46 8.77
N THR A 92 6.24 -3.07 9.79
CA THR A 92 4.89 -3.60 10.05
C THR A 92 3.83 -2.51 10.00
N SER A 93 2.63 -2.87 9.55
CA SER A 93 1.42 -2.04 9.62
C SER A 93 0.36 -2.77 10.42
N GLN A 94 -0.29 -2.10 11.37
CA GLN A 94 -1.39 -2.69 12.12
C GLN A 94 -2.67 -2.56 11.30
N LEU A 95 -3.28 -3.69 10.96
CA LEU A 95 -4.56 -3.74 10.30
C LEU A 95 -5.71 -3.68 11.31
N SER A 96 -6.78 -3.04 10.91
CA SER A 96 -8.04 -2.91 11.66
C SER A 96 -9.17 -2.57 10.68
N GLY A 97 -10.40 -2.43 11.16
CA GLY A 97 -11.49 -2.03 10.30
C GLY A 97 -12.70 -1.48 11.03
N THR A 98 -13.74 -1.17 10.26
CA THR A 98 -15.07 -0.86 10.76
C THR A 98 -16.08 -1.68 10.01
N ALA A 99 -16.98 -2.36 10.73
CA ALA A 99 -18.11 -3.05 10.14
C ALA A 99 -19.38 -2.19 10.26
N THR A 100 -20.14 -2.09 9.18
CA THR A 100 -21.51 -1.55 9.21
C THR A 100 -22.48 -2.72 9.28
N LEU A 101 -23.33 -2.71 10.30
CA LEU A 101 -24.33 -3.74 10.54
C LEU A 101 -25.61 -3.45 9.74
N ASN A 102 -26.49 -4.44 9.64
CA ASN A 102 -27.77 -4.34 8.94
C ASN A 102 -28.75 -3.30 9.49
N ASP A 103 -28.47 -2.72 10.66
CA ASP A 103 -29.22 -1.63 11.26
C ASP A 103 -28.51 -0.27 11.19
N ASP A 104 -27.52 -0.16 10.29
CA ASP A 104 -26.64 0.98 10.07
C ASP A 104 -25.69 1.31 11.23
N THR A 105 -25.65 0.49 12.28
CA THR A 105 -24.67 0.66 13.37
C THR A 105 -23.26 0.40 12.83
N VAL A 106 -22.33 1.31 13.10
CA VAL A 106 -20.91 1.15 12.75
C VAL A 106 -20.13 0.72 13.98
N THR A 107 -19.45 -0.42 13.90
CA THR A 107 -18.63 -0.98 15.00
C THR A 107 -17.15 -1.01 14.58
N PRO A 108 -16.24 -0.42 15.37
CA PRO A 108 -14.81 -0.57 15.13
C PRO A 108 -14.36 -1.99 15.47
N LEU A 109 -13.48 -2.53 14.64
CA LEU A 109 -12.91 -3.87 14.77
C LEU A 109 -11.39 -3.76 14.87
N ASN A 110 -10.82 -4.43 15.86
CA ASN A 110 -9.38 -4.62 15.95
C ASN A 110 -8.92 -5.70 14.97
N GLY A 111 -7.60 -5.78 14.74
CA GLY A 111 -7.04 -6.72 13.77
C GLY A 111 -7.27 -8.20 14.10
N ALA A 112 -7.49 -8.57 15.37
CA ALA A 112 -7.76 -9.94 15.77
C ALA A 112 -9.23 -10.38 15.56
N GLU A 113 -10.14 -9.41 15.37
CA GLU A 113 -11.55 -9.68 15.10
C GLU A 113 -11.82 -9.94 13.61
N ILE A 114 -10.86 -9.62 12.73
CA ILE A 114 -10.97 -9.77 11.28
C ILE A 114 -10.13 -10.96 10.82
N ALA A 115 -10.73 -11.87 10.06
CA ALA A 115 -10.00 -12.96 9.41
C ALA A 115 -9.28 -12.44 8.17
N TRP A 116 -7.95 -12.38 8.20
CA TRP A 116 -7.13 -11.88 7.10
C TRP A 116 -6.68 -13.01 6.16
N SER A 117 -6.74 -12.75 4.85
CA SER A 117 -6.31 -13.68 3.80
C SER A 117 -5.63 -12.93 2.64
N ASP A 118 -5.19 -13.69 1.64
CA ASP A 118 -4.71 -13.15 0.36
C ASP A 118 -3.50 -12.23 0.50
N VAL A 119 -2.53 -12.64 1.33
CA VAL A 119 -1.25 -11.94 1.48
C VAL A 119 -0.36 -12.27 0.29
N PHE A 120 -0.20 -11.29 -0.59
CA PHE A 120 0.71 -11.34 -1.72
C PHE A 120 1.80 -10.27 -1.60
N TYR A 121 2.80 -10.34 -2.50
CA TYR A 121 3.78 -9.27 -2.64
C TYR A 121 3.09 -7.90 -2.70
N PRO A 122 3.55 -6.88 -1.93
CA PRO A 122 4.83 -6.75 -1.24
C PRO A 122 4.82 -7.17 0.24
N PHE A 123 3.90 -8.04 0.65
CA PHE A 123 3.80 -8.49 2.03
C PHE A 123 4.34 -9.90 2.21
N GLN A 124 4.94 -10.15 3.38
CA GLN A 124 5.46 -11.45 3.76
C GLN A 124 4.38 -12.28 4.47
N ALA A 125 3.67 -11.66 5.41
CA ALA A 125 2.64 -12.31 6.22
C ALA A 125 1.75 -11.27 6.91
N VAL A 126 0.57 -11.71 7.33
CA VAL A 126 -0.25 -11.04 8.34
C VAL A 126 -0.50 -12.06 9.46
N ASP A 127 -0.38 -11.65 10.71
CA ASP A 127 -0.66 -12.53 11.85
C ASP A 127 -2.13 -12.50 12.27
N GLY A 128 -2.50 -13.36 13.23
CA GLY A 128 -3.86 -13.44 13.75
C GLY A 128 -4.32 -12.23 14.55
N ASN A 129 -3.45 -11.25 14.82
CA ASN A 129 -3.79 -9.97 15.44
C ASN A 129 -3.91 -8.84 14.41
N GLY A 130 -3.80 -9.16 13.10
CA GLY A 130 -3.80 -8.18 12.02
C GLY A 130 -2.49 -7.41 11.89
N LEU A 131 -1.37 -7.91 12.41
CA LEU A 131 -0.06 -7.30 12.20
C LEU A 131 0.49 -7.71 10.82
N LEU A 132 0.41 -6.80 9.85
CA LEU A 132 0.94 -7.00 8.50
C LEU A 132 2.44 -6.73 8.49
N THR A 133 3.23 -7.67 7.95
CA THR A 133 4.68 -7.55 7.81
C THR A 133 5.07 -7.45 6.34
N ALA A 134 5.78 -6.38 5.96
CA ALA A 134 6.31 -6.19 4.61
C ALA A 134 7.48 -7.14 4.32
N VAL A 135 7.69 -7.45 3.04
CA VAL A 135 8.93 -8.10 2.61
C VAL A 135 10.15 -7.21 2.89
N THR A 136 11.33 -7.83 3.01
CA THR A 136 12.57 -7.11 3.32
C THR A 136 13.17 -6.36 2.14
N HIS A 137 12.69 -6.60 0.91
CA HIS A 137 13.21 -5.99 -0.31
C HIS A 137 12.09 -5.58 -1.26
N VAL A 138 12.02 -4.29 -1.56
CA VAL A 138 11.18 -3.73 -2.61
C VAL A 138 12.03 -2.75 -3.42
N TYR A 139 11.99 -2.85 -4.75
CA TYR A 139 12.83 -2.06 -5.66
C TYR A 139 12.26 -0.68 -6.01
N SER A 140 11.12 -0.32 -5.45
CA SER A 140 10.43 0.96 -5.64
C SER A 140 9.28 1.07 -4.62
N VAL A 141 8.33 1.97 -4.81
CA VAL A 141 7.07 1.95 -4.06
C VAL A 141 6.20 0.81 -4.60
N ALA A 142 5.89 -0.18 -3.75
CA ALA A 142 4.95 -1.25 -4.07
C ALA A 142 3.69 -1.12 -3.22
N SER A 143 2.53 -1.19 -3.85
CA SER A 143 1.23 -1.22 -3.15
C SER A 143 0.72 -2.65 -3.14
N GLY A 144 0.19 -3.09 -2.00
CA GLY A 144 -0.45 -4.40 -1.87
C GLY A 144 -1.77 -4.29 -1.16
N ASN A 145 -2.57 -5.34 -1.35
CA ASN A 145 -3.87 -5.50 -0.73
C ASN A 145 -3.85 -6.72 0.19
N VAL A 146 -4.61 -6.65 1.28
CA VAL A 146 -4.91 -7.78 2.17
C VAL A 146 -6.41 -7.84 2.34
N ASN A 147 -6.99 -9.01 2.10
CA ASN A 147 -8.42 -9.21 2.25
C ASN A 147 -8.74 -9.48 3.73
N GLY A 148 -9.76 -8.80 4.24
CA GLY A 148 -10.30 -9.01 5.57
C GLY A 148 -11.73 -9.52 5.46
N HIS A 149 -12.09 -10.45 6.34
CA HIS A 149 -13.42 -11.04 6.41
C HIS A 149 -13.96 -10.93 7.84
N TYR A 150 -15.19 -10.44 7.98
CA TYR A 150 -15.90 -10.35 9.25
C TYR A 150 -17.36 -10.74 9.03
N SER A 151 -17.78 -11.88 9.58
CA SER A 151 -19.05 -12.53 9.26
C SER A 151 -19.20 -12.70 7.73
N ASP A 152 -20.29 -12.23 7.14
CA ASP A 152 -20.55 -12.31 5.69
C ASP A 152 -19.98 -11.10 4.91
N ALA A 153 -19.40 -10.12 5.61
CA ALA A 153 -18.79 -8.95 5.00
C ALA A 153 -17.30 -9.17 4.70
N SER A 154 -16.84 -8.58 3.60
CA SER A 154 -15.43 -8.52 3.23
C SER A 154 -14.98 -7.09 2.96
N GLY A 155 -13.70 -6.84 3.19
CA GLY A 155 -13.05 -5.55 2.99
C GLY A 155 -11.61 -5.74 2.56
N VAL A 156 -11.00 -4.69 2.03
CA VAL A 156 -9.60 -4.72 1.56
C VAL A 156 -8.81 -3.63 2.25
N ALA A 157 -7.73 -4.01 2.94
CA ALA A 157 -6.74 -3.06 3.42
C ALA A 157 -5.65 -2.89 2.36
N THR A 158 -5.39 -1.65 1.94
CA THR A 158 -4.27 -1.31 1.05
C THR A 158 -3.17 -0.64 1.85
N VAL A 159 -1.95 -1.17 1.75
CA VAL A 159 -0.74 -0.62 2.38
C VAL A 159 0.36 -0.50 1.34
N GLN A 160 1.16 0.56 1.41
CA GLN A 160 2.33 0.74 0.55
C GLN A 160 3.60 0.38 1.29
N VAL A 161 4.48 -0.36 0.63
CA VAL A 161 5.84 -0.64 1.08
C VAL A 161 6.79 0.24 0.28
N LEU A 162 7.53 1.07 1.00
CA LEU A 162 8.51 2.00 0.46
C LEU A 162 9.84 1.27 0.27
N GLY A 163 10.35 1.35 -0.96
CA GLY A 163 11.73 1.00 -1.27
C GLY A 163 12.72 1.91 -0.55
N PRO A 164 14.00 1.52 -0.50
CA PRO A 164 15.02 2.17 0.29
C PRO A 164 15.31 3.63 -0.10
N TYR A 165 14.99 4.01 -1.34
CA TYR A 165 15.20 5.36 -1.85
C TYR A 165 13.88 6.02 -2.27
N ALA A 166 12.75 5.54 -1.74
CA ALA A 166 11.44 6.09 -2.02
C ALA A 166 11.39 7.62 -1.76
N GLY A 167 10.83 8.36 -2.72
CA GLY A 167 10.77 9.83 -2.68
C GLY A 167 12.00 10.53 -3.27
N SER A 168 13.03 9.79 -3.70
CA SER A 168 14.15 10.35 -4.46
C SER A 168 13.74 10.75 -5.88
N THR A 169 14.41 11.77 -6.42
CA THR A 169 14.30 12.16 -7.84
C THR A 169 15.05 11.21 -8.78
N ILE A 170 15.88 10.32 -8.23
CA ILE A 170 16.59 9.27 -8.94
C ILE A 170 15.93 7.92 -8.62
N PRO A 171 15.66 7.05 -9.62
CA PRO A 171 15.06 5.75 -9.38
C PRO A 171 15.92 4.81 -8.53
N ASP A 172 15.29 4.06 -7.63
CA ASP A 172 15.89 3.03 -6.76
C ASP A 172 16.81 2.05 -7.49
N TRP A 173 16.43 1.58 -8.69
CA TRP A 173 17.26 0.64 -9.47
C TRP A 173 18.66 1.20 -9.76
N TRP A 174 18.76 2.51 -9.98
CA TRP A 174 20.04 3.15 -10.29
C TRP A 174 20.92 3.17 -9.05
N PHE A 175 20.35 3.49 -7.89
CA PHE A 175 21.09 3.42 -6.63
C PHE A 175 21.55 2.00 -6.33
N ILE A 176 20.66 1.02 -6.50
CA ILE A 176 20.97 -0.39 -6.22
C ILE A 176 22.08 -0.90 -7.14
N GLN A 177 22.05 -0.52 -8.42
CA GLN A 177 23.07 -0.89 -9.39
C GLN A 177 24.47 -0.41 -8.98
N TYR A 178 24.60 0.83 -8.49
CA TYR A 178 25.91 1.45 -8.25
C TYR A 178 26.37 1.42 -6.79
N PHE A 179 25.43 1.49 -5.84
CA PHE A 179 25.71 1.63 -4.41
C PHE A 179 25.23 0.41 -3.60
N GLY A 180 24.50 -0.51 -4.23
CA GLY A 180 23.92 -1.67 -3.56
C GLY A 180 22.65 -1.35 -2.75
N PRO A 181 22.18 -2.31 -1.95
CA PRO A 181 21.02 -2.12 -1.08
C PRO A 181 21.32 -1.05 -0.02
N ALA A 182 20.30 -0.27 0.33
CA ALA A 182 20.43 0.74 1.38
C ALA A 182 20.50 0.12 2.78
N PRO A 183 20.91 0.89 3.82
CA PRO A 183 21.35 2.29 3.76
C PRO A 183 22.76 2.43 3.16
N ASN A 184 22.92 3.30 2.18
CA ASN A 184 24.23 3.74 1.71
C ASN A 184 24.27 5.29 1.67
N PRO A 185 24.94 5.93 2.64
CA PRO A 185 25.01 7.39 2.69
C PRO A 185 25.61 8.00 1.42
N ALA A 186 26.55 7.32 0.75
CA ALA A 186 27.19 7.83 -0.47
C ALA A 186 26.23 7.90 -1.66
N ALA A 187 25.09 7.21 -1.61
CA ALA A 187 24.10 7.17 -2.67
C ALA A 187 23.20 8.41 -2.73
N ALA A 188 23.18 9.29 -1.71
CA ALA A 188 22.27 10.45 -1.68
C ALA A 188 22.39 11.30 -2.97
N PRO A 189 21.29 11.83 -3.55
CA PRO A 189 21.31 12.58 -4.82
C PRO A 189 22.31 13.74 -4.86
N GLU A 190 22.49 14.42 -3.73
CA GLU A 190 23.38 15.57 -3.54
C GLU A 190 24.84 15.20 -3.32
N ASN A 191 25.14 13.94 -3.01
CA ASN A 191 26.50 13.48 -2.75
C ASN A 191 27.28 13.28 -4.06
N ASP A 192 28.57 13.55 -4.00
CA ASP A 192 29.54 13.20 -5.04
C ASP A 192 30.51 12.17 -4.46
N ALA A 193 30.16 10.91 -4.66
CA ALA A 193 30.92 9.77 -4.12
C ALA A 193 32.37 9.71 -4.64
N THR A 194 32.68 10.41 -5.73
CA THR A 194 33.99 10.38 -6.42
C THR A 194 34.82 11.65 -6.28
N GLY A 195 34.27 12.70 -5.66
CA GLY A 195 34.94 14.01 -5.51
C GLY A 195 35.26 14.72 -6.83
N THR A 196 34.47 14.48 -7.88
CA THR A 196 34.64 15.05 -9.23
C THR A 196 34.01 16.43 -9.42
N GLY A 197 33.31 16.94 -8.40
CA GLY A 197 32.42 18.10 -8.46
C GLY A 197 31.05 17.79 -9.10
N GLN A 198 30.72 16.53 -9.35
CA GLN A 198 29.48 16.10 -10.02
C GLN A 198 28.71 15.14 -9.12
N ASN A 199 27.60 15.62 -8.54
CA ASN A 199 26.76 14.83 -7.64
C ASN A 199 26.00 13.71 -8.37
N ASN A 200 25.44 12.78 -7.58
CA ASN A 200 24.73 11.62 -8.07
C ASN A 200 23.52 11.97 -8.96
N LEU A 201 22.79 13.05 -8.65
CA LEU A 201 21.69 13.52 -9.48
C LEU A 201 22.16 13.94 -10.88
N PHE A 202 23.23 14.72 -10.95
CA PHE A 202 23.82 15.09 -12.23
C PHE A 202 24.35 13.84 -12.96
N LYS A 203 25.04 12.94 -12.26
CA LYS A 203 25.57 11.71 -12.86
C LYS A 203 24.47 10.80 -13.41
N TYR A 204 23.34 10.66 -12.72
CA TYR A 204 22.17 9.95 -13.23
C TYR A 204 21.65 10.57 -14.54
N VAL A 205 21.39 11.88 -14.53
CA VAL A 205 20.87 12.61 -15.69
C VAL A 205 21.87 12.59 -16.85
N ALA A 206 23.17 12.69 -16.58
CA ALA A 206 24.23 12.65 -17.58
C ALA A 206 24.61 11.23 -18.03
N GLY A 207 24.06 10.18 -17.42
CA GLY A 207 24.39 8.78 -17.75
C GLY A 207 25.84 8.41 -17.39
N LEU A 208 26.33 8.88 -16.26
CA LEU A 208 27.67 8.63 -15.75
C LEU A 208 27.66 7.54 -14.67
N ASP A 209 28.80 6.88 -14.51
CA ASP A 209 29.05 5.96 -13.41
C ASP A 209 29.43 6.77 -12.15
N PRO A 210 28.59 6.75 -11.10
CA PRO A 210 28.84 7.50 -9.87
C PRO A 210 29.93 6.92 -8.98
N THR A 211 30.43 5.72 -9.27
CA THR A 211 31.51 5.06 -8.52
C THR A 211 32.87 5.22 -9.17
N ASN A 212 32.91 5.67 -10.44
CA ASN A 212 34.13 5.83 -11.21
C ASN A 212 34.51 7.31 -11.36
N ALA A 213 35.62 7.72 -10.74
CA ALA A 213 36.12 9.10 -10.81
C ALA A 213 36.56 9.54 -12.22
N ALA A 214 36.77 8.62 -13.17
CA ALA A 214 37.01 8.94 -14.57
C ALA A 214 35.72 9.20 -15.36
N SER A 215 34.56 8.77 -14.85
CA SER A 215 33.25 8.99 -15.47
C SER A 215 32.71 10.38 -15.11
N VAL A 216 33.09 11.35 -15.95
CA VAL A 216 32.90 12.79 -15.71
C VAL A 216 32.44 13.44 -17.00
N PHE A 217 31.38 14.24 -16.95
CA PHE A 217 30.98 15.08 -18.07
C PHE A 217 31.92 16.29 -18.17
N ARG A 218 32.50 16.52 -19.34
CA ARG A 218 33.40 17.65 -19.59
C ARG A 218 32.87 18.49 -20.74
N LEU A 219 32.84 19.80 -20.55
CA LEU A 219 32.56 20.79 -21.57
C LEU A 219 33.82 21.64 -21.78
N ARG A 220 34.25 21.77 -23.03
CA ARG A 220 35.33 22.66 -23.45
C ARG A 220 34.78 23.69 -24.44
N ILE A 221 35.27 24.91 -24.36
CA ILE A 221 34.97 25.98 -25.30
C ILE A 221 36.21 26.23 -26.13
N GLU A 222 36.12 25.99 -27.43
CA GLU A 222 37.24 26.03 -28.35
C GLU A 222 37.01 27.08 -29.44
N ARG A 223 38.11 27.65 -29.97
CA ARG A 223 38.03 28.56 -31.11
C ARG A 223 37.78 27.77 -32.40
N VAL A 224 37.14 28.42 -33.38
CA VAL A 224 37.03 27.89 -34.74
C VAL A 224 38.04 28.63 -35.61
N ASP A 225 38.94 27.89 -36.25
CA ASP A 225 40.03 28.48 -37.03
C ASP A 225 39.49 29.31 -38.21
N GLY A 226 40.04 30.52 -38.37
CA GLY A 226 39.60 31.48 -39.38
C GLY A 226 38.20 32.09 -39.15
N GLN A 227 37.50 31.72 -38.08
CA GLN A 227 36.14 32.16 -37.77
C GLN A 227 36.06 32.81 -36.37
N PRO A 228 36.52 34.07 -36.22
CA PRO A 228 36.63 34.72 -34.90
C PRO A 228 35.29 34.85 -34.15
N ASN A 229 34.19 34.98 -34.90
CA ASN A 229 32.83 35.13 -34.40
C ASN A 229 32.13 33.78 -34.14
N GLN A 230 32.87 32.66 -34.17
CA GLN A 230 32.34 31.34 -33.86
C GLN A 230 33.09 30.69 -32.70
N LYS A 231 32.42 29.79 -31.99
CA LYS A 231 32.99 29.00 -30.90
C LYS A 231 32.44 27.59 -30.93
N ASN A 232 33.29 26.60 -30.69
CA ASN A 232 32.87 25.21 -30.53
C ASN A 232 32.65 24.91 -29.06
N LEU A 233 31.46 24.42 -28.72
CA LEU A 233 31.13 23.79 -27.44
C LEU A 233 31.31 22.29 -27.63
N VAL A 234 32.44 21.78 -27.16
CA VAL A 234 32.80 20.36 -27.30
C VAL A 234 32.57 19.66 -25.97
N PHE A 235 31.73 18.65 -25.93
CA PHE A 235 31.42 17.93 -24.69
C PHE A 235 31.29 16.42 -24.85
N SER A 236 31.62 15.73 -23.77
CA SER A 236 31.59 14.26 -23.68
C SER A 236 31.43 13.82 -22.20
N PRO A 237 30.78 12.68 -21.91
CA PRO A 237 30.06 11.82 -22.86
C PRO A 237 28.69 12.36 -23.26
N ARG A 238 28.28 12.02 -24.47
CA ARG A 238 26.95 12.22 -25.04
C ARG A 238 26.29 10.87 -25.29
N TRP A 239 25.07 10.68 -24.77
CA TRP A 239 24.29 9.47 -24.94
C TRP A 239 23.04 9.71 -25.81
N PRO A 240 22.63 8.74 -26.66
CA PRO A 240 21.47 8.91 -27.54
C PRO A 240 20.13 9.06 -26.81
N ASP A 241 20.00 8.53 -25.60
CA ASP A 241 18.80 8.54 -24.75
C ASP A 241 18.73 9.77 -23.82
N ARG A 242 19.42 10.85 -24.20
CA ARG A 242 19.49 12.12 -23.46
C ARG A 242 19.33 13.29 -24.41
N ILE A 243 18.65 14.33 -23.95
CA ILE A 243 18.51 15.58 -24.68
C ILE A 243 19.56 16.56 -24.14
N TYR A 244 20.35 17.12 -25.06
CA TYR A 244 21.35 18.13 -24.75
C TYR A 244 20.91 19.46 -25.36
N THR A 245 20.61 20.43 -24.51
CA THR A 245 20.20 21.77 -24.91
C THR A 245 21.33 22.76 -24.60
N PRO A 246 22.10 23.19 -25.62
CA PRO A 246 23.12 24.21 -25.43
C PRO A 246 22.46 25.53 -25.07
N MET A 247 22.95 26.15 -24.00
CA MET A 247 22.44 27.42 -23.51
C MET A 247 23.57 28.42 -23.34
N TYR A 248 23.21 29.70 -23.46
CA TYR A 248 24.13 30.79 -23.24
C TYR A 248 23.52 31.92 -22.41
N ARG A 249 24.38 32.78 -21.91
CA ARG A 249 24.03 34.11 -21.37
C ARG A 249 25.24 35.03 -21.49
N THR A 250 25.01 36.34 -21.45
CA THR A 250 26.05 37.36 -21.64
C THR A 250 26.57 37.97 -20.32
N ASN A 251 25.93 37.62 -19.20
CA ASN A 251 26.37 37.99 -17.86
C ASN A 251 26.33 36.75 -16.95
N LEU A 252 27.41 36.46 -16.21
CA LEU A 252 27.49 35.29 -15.34
C LEU A 252 26.72 35.48 -14.02
N LEU A 253 26.53 36.72 -13.56
CA LEU A 253 25.91 37.03 -12.28
C LEU A 253 24.40 37.28 -12.40
N SER A 254 23.93 37.68 -13.57
CA SER A 254 22.53 38.04 -13.81
C SER A 254 22.01 37.59 -15.19
N GLY A 255 20.69 37.64 -15.36
CA GLY A 255 20.01 37.25 -16.61
C GLY A 255 19.66 35.76 -16.67
N THR A 256 18.71 35.44 -17.56
CA THR A 256 18.20 34.08 -17.79
C THR A 256 19.07 33.38 -18.84
N TRP A 257 19.30 32.08 -18.66
CA TRP A 257 19.90 31.26 -19.70
C TRP A 257 18.96 31.13 -20.90
N GLN A 258 19.49 31.38 -22.09
CA GLN A 258 18.74 31.29 -23.35
C GLN A 258 19.26 30.11 -24.17
N VAL A 259 18.37 29.46 -24.92
CA VAL A 259 18.77 28.40 -25.85
C VAL A 259 19.64 28.98 -26.96
N LEU A 260 20.75 28.33 -27.24
CA LEU A 260 21.62 28.69 -28.36
C LEU A 260 21.03 28.09 -29.65
N SER A 261 20.45 28.93 -30.50
CA SER A 261 19.68 28.51 -31.68
C SER A 261 20.45 28.54 -33.00
N ALA A 262 21.41 29.47 -33.16
CA ALA A 262 22.24 29.58 -34.35
C ALA A 262 23.43 28.60 -34.25
N THR A 263 23.15 27.31 -34.41
CA THR A 263 24.14 26.25 -34.20
C THR A 263 24.26 25.26 -35.35
N ASN A 264 25.49 24.80 -35.60
CA ASN A 264 25.74 23.55 -36.29
C ASN A 264 26.12 22.47 -35.26
N ILE A 265 25.61 21.25 -35.41
CA ILE A 265 25.88 20.14 -34.50
C ILE A 265 26.55 19.01 -35.26
N THR A 266 27.67 18.53 -34.74
CA THR A 266 28.35 17.33 -35.22
C THR A 266 28.63 16.39 -34.04
N ASP A 267 28.64 15.09 -34.31
CA ASP A 267 28.86 14.06 -33.31
C ASP A 267 29.96 13.11 -33.78
N ASN A 268 30.87 12.75 -32.88
CA ASN A 268 31.92 11.77 -33.12
C ASN A 268 31.97 10.79 -31.93
N GLY A 269 31.30 9.65 -32.07
CA GLY A 269 31.12 8.70 -30.97
C GLY A 269 30.35 9.32 -29.82
N THR A 270 30.97 9.40 -28.64
CA THR A 270 30.39 10.00 -27.42
C THR A 270 30.76 11.47 -27.27
N GLU A 271 31.48 12.08 -28.20
CA GLU A 271 31.75 13.52 -28.19
C GLU A 271 30.76 14.25 -29.12
N ARG A 272 30.18 15.34 -28.63
CA ARG A 272 29.35 16.26 -29.41
C ARG A 272 30.04 17.61 -29.50
N THR A 273 30.05 18.16 -30.71
CA THR A 273 30.48 19.53 -30.97
C THR A 273 29.27 20.34 -31.43
N VAL A 274 28.98 21.41 -30.69
CA VAL A 274 27.99 22.42 -31.07
C VAL A 274 28.74 23.70 -31.42
N THR A 275 28.71 24.11 -32.67
CA THR A 275 29.31 25.36 -33.11
C THR A 275 28.30 26.49 -32.94
N ASP A 276 28.57 27.42 -32.03
CA ASP A 276 27.91 28.73 -31.98
C ASP A 276 28.33 29.54 -33.20
N LEU A 277 27.39 29.83 -34.11
CA LEU A 277 27.65 30.57 -35.35
C LEU A 277 27.67 32.09 -35.14
N ASN A 278 27.28 32.58 -33.96
CA ASN A 278 27.19 34.01 -33.65
C ASN A 278 27.73 34.31 -32.23
N ALA A 279 28.95 33.87 -31.96
CA ALA A 279 29.69 34.19 -30.73
C ALA A 279 30.36 35.58 -30.85
N THR A 280 29.56 36.63 -31.01
CA THR A 280 30.04 38.01 -31.25
C THR A 280 30.14 38.85 -29.98
N GLU A 281 29.47 38.44 -28.91
CA GLU A 281 29.48 39.14 -27.63
C GLU A 281 30.84 39.03 -26.93
N SER A 282 31.32 40.14 -26.38
CA SER A 282 32.61 40.20 -25.66
C SER A 282 32.67 39.23 -24.48
N ASN A 283 31.53 39.05 -23.78
CA ASN A 283 31.36 38.05 -22.74
C ASN A 283 30.16 37.17 -23.08
N LYS A 284 30.41 35.89 -23.33
CA LYS A 284 29.39 34.87 -23.54
C LYS A 284 29.74 33.62 -22.76
N PHE A 285 28.85 33.23 -21.87
CA PHE A 285 29.00 32.08 -21.00
C PHE A 285 28.08 30.98 -21.50
N TYR A 286 28.57 29.74 -21.44
CA TYR A 286 27.86 28.58 -21.98
C TYR A 286 27.60 27.55 -20.90
N ARG A 287 26.51 26.79 -21.07
CA ARG A 287 26.26 25.54 -20.36
C ARG A 287 25.53 24.57 -21.28
N ILE A 288 25.60 23.30 -20.96
CA ILE A 288 24.75 22.29 -21.58
C ILE A 288 23.72 21.86 -20.55
N GLN A 289 22.44 22.11 -20.83
CA GLN A 289 21.37 21.51 -20.04
C GLN A 289 21.14 20.10 -20.57
N ILE A 290 21.11 19.12 -19.67
CA ILE A 290 20.87 17.72 -19.98
C ILE A 290 19.52 17.33 -19.37
N SER A 291 18.67 16.65 -20.12
CA SER A 291 17.43 16.07 -19.61
C SER A 291 17.20 14.65 -20.13
N LEU A 292 16.44 13.88 -19.35
CA LEU A 292 15.83 12.65 -19.81
C LEU A 292 14.67 12.99 -20.79
N PRO A 293 14.34 12.11 -21.74
CA PRO A 293 13.16 12.24 -22.60
C PRO A 293 11.84 12.30 -21.83
#